data_AF-A0A7V3RPX9-F1
#
_entry.id   AF-A0A7V3RPX9-F1
#
_cell.length_a   1.000
_cell.length_b   1.000
_cell.length_c   1.000
_cell.angle_alpha   90.00
_cell.angle_beta   90.00
_cell.angle_gamma   90.00
#
_symmetry.space_group_name_H-M   'P 1'
#
loop_
_entity.id
_entity.type
_entity.pdbx_description
1 polymer ?
#
loop_
_entity_poly.entity_id
_entity_poly.type
_entity_poly.pdbx_seq_one_letter_code
_entity_poly.pdbx_strand_id
1 'polypeptide(L)'
;RVRVRRLGNKSGEFHLVVLGGGLCYSRSEGSIPFPGDGSEVIAVGAVDAAGRRLPYSSCGPKHGMAKPDLVATVPFPSRWRARPFAGTSAAAPQASALAALLWSRHPDWNAQQVRTTLQNAASPSPANTPAWETGRGVLRLPPGE
;
A
#
# COMPACT_ATOMS: atom_id res chain seq x y z
N ARG A 1 -20.58 15.31 12.72
CA ARG A 1 -20.02 16.25 11.71
C ARG A 1 -18.74 16.87 12.28
N VAL A 2 -17.58 16.60 11.70
CA VAL A 2 -16.31 17.23 12.11
C VAL A 2 -16.12 18.52 11.31
N ARG A 3 -15.66 19.60 11.96
CA ARG A 3 -15.30 20.87 11.31
C ARG A 3 -13.85 21.20 11.65
N VAL A 4 -13.03 21.42 10.62
CA VAL A 4 -11.66 21.91 10.77
C VAL A 4 -11.68 23.43 10.61
N ARG A 5 -11.08 24.15 11.55
CA ARG A 5 -10.94 25.61 11.52
C ARG A 5 -9.46 25.97 11.66
N ARG A 6 -8.99 26.89 10.82
CA ARG A 6 -7.66 27.49 10.94
C ARG A 6 -7.64 28.41 12.16
N LEU A 7 -6.68 28.19 13.07
CA LEU A 7 -6.55 28.95 14.32
C LEU A 7 -5.45 30.03 14.30
N GLY A 8 -4.74 30.23 13.18
CA GLY A 8 -3.70 31.25 13.06
C GLY A 8 -3.25 31.53 11.63
N ASN A 9 -2.33 32.49 11.47
CA ASN A 9 -1.93 33.01 10.15
C ASN A 9 -0.89 32.14 9.42
N LYS A 10 -0.38 31.08 10.04
CA LYS A 10 0.47 30.09 9.35
C LYS A 10 -0.39 28.97 8.75
N SER A 11 -0.13 28.61 7.51
CA SER A 11 -0.64 27.39 6.90
C SER A 11 0.17 26.19 7.41
N GLY A 12 -0.49 25.05 7.59
CA GLY A 12 0.14 23.79 7.95
C GLY A 12 -0.64 22.63 7.33
N GLU A 13 0.05 21.54 7.04
CA GLU A 13 -0.57 20.31 6.56
C GLU A 13 -1.06 19.47 7.74
N PHE A 14 -2.19 18.78 7.57
CA PHE A 14 -2.67 17.79 8.52
C PHE A 14 -3.24 16.59 7.76
N HIS A 15 -3.19 15.42 8.38
CA HIS A 15 -3.80 14.20 7.86
C HIS A 15 -5.10 13.94 8.62
N LEU A 16 -6.20 13.79 7.89
CA LEU A 16 -7.49 13.38 8.44
C LEU A 16 -7.87 12.04 7.83
N VAL A 17 -7.91 11.00 8.67
CA VAL A 17 -8.33 9.66 8.28
C VAL A 17 -9.71 9.41 8.86
N VAL A 18 -10.63 8.91 8.03
CA VAL A 18 -12.00 8.60 8.43
C VAL A 18 -12.25 7.12 8.15
N LEU A 19 -12.64 6.37 9.18
CA LEU A 19 -13.09 4.99 9.05
C LEU A 19 -14.61 4.95 9.09
N GLY A 20 -15.23 4.23 8.14
CA GLY A 20 -16.69 4.04 8.11
C GLY A 20 -17.50 5.28 7.72
N GLY A 21 -16.87 6.29 7.12
CA GLY A 21 -17.51 7.52 6.67
C GLY A 21 -16.83 8.11 5.44
N GLY A 22 -17.39 9.20 4.91
CA GLY A 22 -16.84 9.92 3.76
C GLY A 22 -16.32 11.31 4.13
N LEU A 23 -15.42 11.83 3.30
CA LEU A 23 -15.02 13.23 3.31
C LEU A 23 -15.60 13.93 2.08
N CYS A 24 -16.20 15.11 2.26
CA CYS A 24 -16.64 15.93 1.12
C CYS A 24 -15.45 16.44 0.29
N TYR A 25 -14.27 16.53 0.90
CA TYR A 25 -13.03 16.94 0.27
C TYR A 25 -11.95 15.93 0.64
N SER A 26 -11.40 15.26 -0.37
CA SER A 26 -10.29 14.31 -0.22
C SER A 26 -9.33 14.47 -1.39
N ARG A 27 -8.03 14.32 -1.12
CA ARG A 27 -6.99 14.24 -2.14
C ARG A 27 -6.35 12.87 -2.03
N SER A 28 -6.31 12.11 -3.14
CA SER A 28 -5.64 10.80 -3.16
C SER A 28 -4.12 10.95 -3.19
N GLU A 29 -3.62 11.99 -3.86
CA GLU A 29 -2.19 12.29 -3.92
C GLU A 29 -1.65 12.64 -2.53
N GLY A 30 -0.63 11.90 -2.10
CA GLY A 30 0.02 12.06 -0.81
C GLY A 30 -0.85 11.67 0.40
N SER A 31 -1.84 10.79 0.17
CA SER A 31 -2.83 10.36 1.17
C SER A 31 -2.39 9.19 2.04
N ILE A 32 -1.14 8.73 1.90
CA ILE A 32 -0.59 7.68 2.76
C ILE A 32 -0.25 8.32 4.11
N PRO A 33 -0.89 7.90 5.21
CA PRO A 33 -0.64 8.47 6.52
C PRO A 33 0.57 7.79 7.18
N PHE A 34 1.09 8.42 8.23
CA PHE A 34 1.97 7.76 9.18
C PHE A 34 1.29 6.50 9.76
N PRO A 35 2.01 5.37 9.93
CA PRO A 35 3.44 5.17 9.63
C PRO A 35 3.73 4.73 8.19
N GLY A 36 2.72 4.55 7.33
CA GLY A 36 2.90 4.04 5.97
C GLY A 36 3.76 4.93 5.06
N ASP A 37 3.87 6.22 5.36
CA ASP A 37 4.73 7.16 4.65
C ASP A 37 6.20 7.11 5.14
N GLY A 38 6.54 6.27 6.12
CA GLY A 38 7.92 6.08 6.58
C GLY A 38 8.81 5.37 5.55
N SER A 39 10.09 5.75 5.48
CA SER A 39 11.09 5.12 4.61
C SER A 39 11.34 3.66 4.97
N GLU A 40 11.34 3.33 6.27
CA GLU A 40 11.59 1.99 6.80
C GLU A 40 10.37 1.06 6.71
N VAL A 41 9.18 1.60 6.43
CA VAL A 41 7.94 0.83 6.30
C VAL A 41 7.75 0.39 4.86
N ILE A 42 7.32 -0.86 4.63
CA ILE A 42 6.80 -1.30 3.33
C ILE A 42 5.29 -1.03 3.32
N ALA A 43 4.86 -0.01 2.59
CA ALA A 43 3.44 0.27 2.39
C ALA A 43 2.90 -0.58 1.24
N VAL A 44 1.75 -1.21 1.47
CA VAL A 44 1.11 -2.09 0.48
C VAL A 44 -0.28 -1.55 0.14
N GLY A 45 -0.45 -1.10 -1.10
CA GLY A 45 -1.72 -0.64 -1.63
C GLY A 45 -2.59 -1.78 -2.16
N ALA A 46 -3.82 -1.45 -2.54
CA ALA A 46 -4.81 -2.40 -3.02
C ALA A 46 -5.19 -2.12 -4.48
N VAL A 47 -5.11 -3.15 -5.32
CA VAL A 47 -5.55 -3.13 -6.71
C VAL A 47 -6.62 -4.19 -6.96
N ASP A 48 -7.39 -4.01 -8.03
CA ASP A 48 -8.27 -5.06 -8.55
C ASP A 48 -7.50 -6.08 -9.41
N ALA A 49 -8.21 -7.09 -9.94
CA ALA A 49 -7.63 -8.15 -10.78
C ALA A 49 -7.05 -7.64 -12.11
N ALA A 50 -7.42 -6.42 -12.54
CA ALA A 50 -6.85 -5.77 -13.71
C ALA A 50 -5.65 -4.86 -13.34
N GLY A 51 -5.20 -4.88 -12.09
CA GLY A 51 -4.09 -4.05 -11.61
C GLY A 51 -4.45 -2.58 -11.36
N ARG A 52 -5.72 -2.20 -11.45
CA ARG A 52 -6.15 -0.82 -11.22
C ARG A 52 -6.21 -0.54 -9.73
N ARG A 53 -5.63 0.58 -9.28
CA ARG A 53 -5.71 1.01 -7.87
C ARG A 53 -7.16 1.18 -7.47
N LEU A 54 -7.54 0.61 -6.33
CA LEU A 54 -8.88 0.77 -5.79
C LEU A 54 -9.03 2.18 -5.19
N PRO A 55 -10.21 2.84 -5.32
CA PRO A 55 -10.38 4.24 -4.92
C PRO A 55 -10.04 4.55 -3.45
N TYR A 56 -10.24 3.58 -2.56
CA TYR A 56 -9.92 3.70 -1.13
C TYR A 56 -8.43 3.52 -0.81
N SER A 57 -7.63 3.01 -1.75
CA SER A 57 -6.20 2.75 -1.53
C SER A 57 -5.44 4.07 -1.62
N SER A 58 -4.87 4.51 -0.50
CA SER A 58 -4.01 5.68 -0.47
C SER A 58 -2.80 5.53 -1.42
N CYS A 59 -2.32 6.66 -1.94
CA CYS A 59 -1.18 6.76 -2.84
C CYS A 59 -0.38 8.05 -2.65
N GLY A 60 0.81 8.09 -3.25
CA GLY A 60 1.70 9.23 -3.31
C GLY A 60 1.45 10.11 -4.54
N PRO A 61 2.45 10.91 -4.96
CA PRO A 61 3.60 11.26 -4.14
C PRO A 61 3.19 12.20 -3.01
N LYS A 62 3.82 12.05 -1.84
CA LYS A 62 3.86 13.09 -0.80
C LYS A 62 5.29 13.57 -0.72
N HIS A 63 5.54 14.86 -0.99
CA HIS A 63 6.89 15.44 -0.94
C HIS A 63 7.96 14.64 -1.73
N GLY A 64 7.59 14.14 -2.92
CA GLY A 64 8.49 13.35 -3.78
C GLY A 64 8.61 11.86 -3.43
N MET A 65 7.98 11.39 -2.36
CA MET A 65 8.01 9.97 -1.97
C MET A 65 7.00 9.14 -2.77
N ALA A 66 7.49 8.22 -3.59
CA ALA A 66 6.67 7.23 -4.30
C ALA A 66 6.26 6.10 -3.34
N LYS A 67 5.01 6.19 -2.84
CA LYS A 67 4.35 5.19 -2.01
C LYS A 67 2.95 4.91 -2.59
N PRO A 68 2.35 3.72 -2.45
CA PRO A 68 2.85 2.57 -1.71
C PRO A 68 4.11 1.99 -2.36
N ASP A 69 4.87 1.17 -1.64
CA ASP A 69 6.04 0.48 -2.21
C ASP A 69 5.59 -0.59 -3.22
N LEU A 70 4.47 -1.25 -2.91
CA LEU A 70 3.91 -2.40 -3.60
C LEU A 70 2.39 -2.35 -3.59
N VAL A 71 1.74 -3.11 -4.47
CA VAL A 71 0.30 -3.33 -4.42
C VAL A 71 -0.04 -4.82 -4.44
N ALA A 72 -1.18 -5.18 -3.86
CA ALA A 72 -1.70 -6.54 -3.90
C ALA A 72 -3.10 -6.57 -4.50
N THR A 73 -3.43 -7.67 -5.18
CA THR A 73 -4.77 -7.89 -5.71
C THR A 73 -5.73 -8.22 -4.57
N VAL A 74 -6.84 -7.49 -4.51
CA VAL A 74 -7.93 -7.72 -3.56
C VAL A 74 -9.29 -7.63 -4.28
N PRO A 75 -10.36 -8.25 -3.76
CA PRO A 75 -10.41 -8.98 -2.49
C PRO A 75 -9.70 -10.33 -2.54
N PHE A 76 -8.99 -10.66 -1.47
CA PHE A 76 -8.28 -11.93 -1.33
C PHE A 76 -9.28 -13.03 -0.96
N PRO A 77 -9.30 -14.18 -1.66
CA PRO A 77 -10.16 -15.30 -1.32
C PRO A 77 -9.86 -15.83 0.09
N SER A 78 -10.89 -16.12 0.88
CA SER A 78 -10.73 -16.70 2.21
C SER A 78 -11.75 -17.81 2.42
N ARG A 79 -11.30 -18.97 2.91
CA ARG A 79 -12.18 -20.07 3.34
C ARG A 79 -12.85 -19.81 4.68
N TRP A 80 -12.34 -18.84 5.44
CA TRP A 80 -12.79 -18.51 6.80
C TRP A 80 -13.79 -17.36 6.84
N ARG A 81 -14.16 -16.80 5.68
CA ARG A 81 -15.10 -15.69 5.56
C ARG A 81 -16.13 -16.00 4.49
N ALA A 82 -17.39 -15.63 4.75
CA ALA A 82 -18.47 -15.74 3.77
C ALA A 82 -18.27 -14.83 2.54
N ARG A 83 -17.47 -13.77 2.68
CA ARG A 83 -17.09 -12.86 1.60
C ARG A 83 -15.56 -12.74 1.52
N PRO A 84 -14.97 -12.69 0.31
CA PRO A 84 -13.55 -12.38 0.12
C PRO A 84 -13.10 -11.15 0.91
N PHE A 85 -11.88 -11.19 1.44
CA PHE A 85 -11.36 -10.12 2.30
C PHE A 85 -10.79 -8.98 1.46
N ALA A 86 -11.36 -7.78 1.59
CA ALA A 86 -10.98 -6.59 0.83
C ALA A 86 -10.20 -5.58 1.68
N GLY A 87 -9.77 -4.49 1.06
CA GLY A 87 -9.03 -3.40 1.70
C GLY A 87 -7.52 -3.56 1.61
N THR A 88 -6.78 -2.49 1.91
CA THR A 88 -5.33 -2.56 2.10
C THR A 88 -4.96 -3.47 3.27
N SER A 89 -5.87 -3.66 4.24
CA SER A 89 -5.77 -4.68 5.29
C SER A 89 -5.70 -6.11 4.75
N ALA A 90 -6.27 -6.40 3.57
CA ALA A 90 -6.13 -7.68 2.88
C ALA A 90 -4.90 -7.75 1.98
N ALA A 91 -4.34 -6.59 1.60
CA ALA A 91 -3.12 -6.50 0.80
C ALA A 91 -1.86 -6.67 1.66
N ALA A 92 -1.79 -6.01 2.81
CA ALA A 92 -0.67 -6.07 3.74
C ALA A 92 -0.23 -7.50 4.12
N PRO A 93 -1.12 -8.44 4.53
CA PRO A 93 -0.70 -9.79 4.89
C PRO A 93 -0.18 -10.60 3.70
N GLN A 94 -0.54 -10.26 2.45
CA GLN A 94 0.05 -10.92 1.28
C GLN A 94 1.54 -10.60 1.16
N ALA A 95 1.93 -9.34 1.36
CA ALA A 95 3.34 -8.94 1.38
C ALA A 95 4.08 -9.56 2.57
N SER A 96 3.48 -9.54 3.76
CA SER A 96 4.09 -10.15 4.96
C SER A 96 4.29 -11.67 4.80
N ALA A 97 3.34 -12.37 4.18
CA ALA A 97 3.47 -13.79 3.89
C ALA A 97 4.62 -14.09 2.91
N LEU A 98 4.75 -13.33 1.83
CA LEU A 98 5.86 -13.48 0.89
C LEU A 98 7.20 -13.14 1.54
N ALA A 99 7.27 -12.07 2.35
CA ALA A 99 8.47 -11.72 3.10
C ALA A 99 8.89 -12.85 4.06
N ALA A 100 7.93 -13.44 4.77
CA ALA A 100 8.18 -14.56 5.68
C ALA A 100 8.67 -15.81 4.93
N LEU A 101 8.10 -16.12 3.75
CA LEU A 101 8.55 -17.22 2.91
C LEU A 101 10.01 -17.02 2.47
N LEU A 102 10.35 -15.83 1.95
CA LEU A 102 11.72 -15.50 1.57
C LEU A 102 12.68 -15.65 2.75
N TRP A 103 12.31 -15.12 3.91
CA TRP A 103 13.17 -15.19 5.09
C TRP A 103 13.30 -16.61 5.64
N SER A 104 12.27 -17.45 5.49
CA SER A 104 12.33 -18.86 5.89
C SER A 104 13.29 -19.67 5.01
N ARG A 105 13.40 -19.32 3.73
CA ARG A 105 14.29 -19.98 2.78
C ARG A 105 15.73 -19.46 2.89
N HIS A 106 15.88 -18.18 3.24
CA HIS A 106 17.17 -17.50 3.41
C HIS A 106 17.31 -16.95 4.84
N PRO A 107 17.49 -17.82 5.85
CA PRO A 107 17.52 -17.41 7.26
C PRO A 107 18.71 -16.51 7.62
N ASP A 108 19.75 -16.47 6.78
CA ASP A 108 20.92 -15.60 6.90
C ASP A 108 20.69 -14.18 6.35
N TRP A 109 19.60 -13.96 5.61
CA TRP A 109 19.29 -12.63 5.09
C TRP A 109 18.86 -11.66 6.19
N ASN A 110 19.23 -10.40 6.03
CA ASN A 110 18.69 -9.30 6.82
C ASN A 110 17.39 -8.74 6.20
N ALA A 111 16.68 -7.90 6.97
CA ALA A 111 15.41 -7.31 6.54
C ALA A 111 15.51 -6.51 5.22
N GLN A 112 16.66 -5.87 4.96
CA GLN A 112 16.86 -5.08 3.75
C GLN A 112 17.01 -5.96 2.50
N GLN A 113 17.67 -7.11 2.62
CA GLN A 113 17.75 -8.12 1.55
C GLN A 113 16.36 -8.66 1.22
N VAL A 114 15.58 -9.06 2.24
CA VAL A 114 14.19 -9.51 2.06
C VAL A 114 13.34 -8.42 1.39
N ARG A 115 13.42 -7.18 1.87
CA ARG A 115 12.70 -6.03 1.27
C ARG A 115 13.06 -5.83 -0.20
N THR A 116 14.35 -5.81 -0.51
CA THR A 116 14.84 -5.55 -1.87
C THR A 116 14.41 -6.65 -2.82
N THR A 117 14.54 -7.92 -2.41
CA THR A 117 14.09 -9.07 -3.19
C THR A 117 12.59 -9.03 -3.43
N LEU A 118 11.79 -8.76 -2.39
CA LEU A 118 10.34 -8.63 -2.52
C LEU A 118 9.93 -7.49 -3.48
N GLN A 119 10.60 -6.34 -3.40
CA GLN A 119 10.33 -5.19 -4.26
C GLN A 119 10.74 -5.43 -5.72
N ASN A 120 11.86 -6.12 -5.95
CA ASN A 120 12.36 -6.42 -7.30
C ASN A 120 11.55 -7.51 -8.01
N ALA A 121 10.88 -8.38 -7.26
CA ALA A 121 10.02 -9.41 -7.82
C ALA A 121 8.64 -8.87 -8.28
N ALA A 122 8.27 -7.66 -7.86
CA ALA A 122 7.00 -7.06 -8.23
C ALA A 122 6.84 -6.97 -9.75
N SER A 123 5.65 -7.29 -10.23
CA SER A 123 5.31 -7.16 -11.65
C SER A 123 4.68 -5.80 -11.94
N PRO A 124 4.98 -5.15 -13.07
CA PRO A 124 4.32 -3.91 -13.46
C PRO A 124 2.79 -4.05 -13.46
N SER A 125 2.08 -3.01 -13.02
CA SER A 125 0.62 -3.05 -13.08
C SER A 125 0.14 -3.08 -14.54
N PRO A 126 -0.70 -4.05 -14.94
CA PRO A 126 -1.22 -4.16 -16.30
C PRO A 126 -2.14 -2.99 -16.70
N ALA A 127 -2.65 -2.22 -15.73
CA ALA A 127 -3.51 -1.07 -15.97
C ALA A 127 -2.78 0.22 -16.41
N ASN A 128 -1.47 0.16 -16.69
CA ASN A 128 -0.61 1.32 -16.98
C ASN A 128 -0.81 2.46 -15.95
N THR A 129 -0.95 2.08 -14.68
CA THR A 129 -1.19 3.01 -13.59
C THR A 129 0.13 3.70 -13.20
N PRO A 130 0.13 5.02 -12.93
CA PRO A 130 1.36 5.71 -12.53
C PRO A 130 2.07 5.04 -11.35
N ALA A 131 3.40 5.06 -11.34
CA ALA A 131 4.21 4.46 -10.27
C ALA A 131 3.93 5.07 -8.89
N TRP A 132 3.49 6.32 -8.81
CA TRP A 132 3.09 6.92 -7.53
C TRP A 132 1.78 6.37 -6.97
N GLU A 133 1.00 5.62 -7.74
CA GLU A 133 -0.19 4.91 -7.28
C GLU A 133 0.09 3.46 -6.88
N THR A 134 1.09 2.82 -7.50
CA THR A 134 1.30 1.37 -7.40
C THR A 134 2.70 0.95 -6.96
N GLY A 135 3.60 1.91 -6.77
CA GLY A 135 4.99 1.66 -6.39
C GLY A 135 5.74 0.89 -7.47
N ARG A 136 6.42 -0.18 -7.04
CA ARG A 136 7.09 -1.14 -7.93
C ARG A 136 6.11 -2.05 -8.68
N GLY A 137 4.83 -2.06 -8.30
CA GLY A 137 3.77 -2.82 -8.95
C GLY A 137 3.21 -3.94 -8.08
N VAL A 138 2.58 -4.91 -8.73
CA VAL A 138 1.82 -5.99 -8.11
C VAL A 138 2.76 -7.03 -7.50
N LEU A 139 2.54 -7.35 -6.23
CA LEU A 139 3.25 -8.39 -5.49
C LEU A 139 3.28 -9.71 -6.26
N ARG A 140 4.45 -10.33 -6.25
CA ARG A 140 4.69 -11.63 -6.87
C ARG A 140 5.76 -12.36 -6.06
N LEU A 141 5.65 -13.68 -5.97
CA LEU A 141 6.72 -14.52 -5.45
C LEU A 141 7.91 -14.44 -6.44
N PRO A 142 9.15 -14.20 -5.96
CA PRO A 142 10.31 -14.19 -6.85
C PRO A 142 10.49 -15.53 -7.58
N PRO A 143 11.00 -15.54 -8.82
CA PRO A 143 11.29 -16.78 -9.53
C PRO A 143 12.31 -17.63 -8.77
N GLY A 144 12.09 -18.94 -8.67
CA GLY A 144 13.02 -19.88 -8.03
C GLY A 144 12.88 -20.03 -6.51
N GLU A 145 11.92 -19.32 -5.91
CA GLU A 145 11.52 -19.41 -4.50
C GLU A 145 10.35 -20.36 -4.28
#